data_AF-A0A1E3H248-F1
#
_entry.id   AF-A0A1E3H248-F1
#
_cell.length_a   1.000
_cell.length_b   1.000
_cell.length_c   1.000
_cell.angle_alpha   90.00
_cell.angle_beta   90.00
_cell.angle_gamma   90.00
#
_symmetry.space_group_name_H-M   'P 1'
#
loop_
_entity.id
_entity.type
_entity.pdbx_description
1 polymer ?
#
loop_
_entity_poly.entity_id
_entity_poly.type
_entity_poly.pdbx_seq_one_letter_code
_entity_poly.pdbx_strand_id
1 'polypeptide(L)'
;MARTDLGAAHNAAQFGMWGVPASYIPPGEEAGIACTVIVTRPDAMAGFGDGRAVLGRRVLKVRASEVTPAEGGTFVISTGETVTVRAAPRREDPLRQIWTCEVP
;
A
#
# COMPACT_ATOMS: atom_id res chain seq x y z
N MET A 1 -13.86 -10.75 -29.72
CA MET A 1 -12.79 -11.35 -28.89
C MET A 1 -12.33 -10.28 -27.90
N ALA A 2 -12.71 -10.40 -26.63
CA ALA A 2 -12.27 -9.45 -25.61
C ALA A 2 -10.78 -9.66 -25.35
N ARG A 3 -9.95 -8.63 -25.57
CA ARG A 3 -8.56 -8.64 -25.11
C ARG A 3 -8.59 -8.66 -23.59
N THR A 4 -8.17 -9.76 -22.98
CA THR A 4 -7.92 -9.80 -21.54
C THR A 4 -6.89 -8.73 -21.20
N ASP A 5 -7.26 -7.79 -20.33
CA ASP A 5 -6.35 -6.74 -19.87
C ASP A 5 -5.27 -7.38 -18.98
N LEU A 6 -4.07 -7.52 -19.54
CA LEU A 6 -2.95 -8.20 -18.89
C LEU A 6 -2.53 -7.47 -17.59
N GLY A 7 -2.67 -6.14 -17.53
CA GLY A 7 -2.32 -5.37 -16.35
C GLY A 7 -3.28 -5.58 -15.20
N ALA A 8 -4.59 -5.61 -15.48
CA ALA A 8 -5.60 -5.97 -14.49
C ALA A 8 -5.40 -7.39 -13.95
N ALA A 9 -5.09 -8.36 -14.83
CA ALA A 9 -4.80 -9.73 -14.43
C ALA A 9 -3.53 -9.83 -13.57
N HIS A 10 -2.47 -9.08 -13.91
CA HIS A 10 -1.25 -8.99 -13.12
C HIS A 10 -1.53 -8.43 -11.72
N ASN A 11 -2.28 -7.33 -11.62
CA ASN A 11 -2.67 -6.73 -10.34
C ASN A 11 -3.50 -7.71 -9.50
N ALA A 12 -4.49 -8.39 -10.10
CA ALA A 12 -5.27 -9.40 -9.40
C ALA A 12 -4.40 -10.55 -8.84
N ALA A 13 -3.43 -11.03 -9.62
CA ALA A 13 -2.50 -12.06 -9.18
C ALA A 13 -1.61 -11.59 -8.01
N GLN A 14 -1.08 -10.36 -8.07
CA GLN A 14 -0.27 -9.82 -6.96
C GLN A 14 -1.07 -9.80 -5.64
N PHE A 15 -2.29 -9.26 -5.67
CA PHE A 15 -3.12 -9.19 -4.47
C PHE A 15 -3.65 -10.58 -4.03
N GLY A 16 -3.85 -11.51 -4.96
CA GLY A 16 -4.21 -12.88 -4.60
C GLY A 16 -3.09 -13.62 -3.86
N MET A 17 -1.82 -13.29 -4.15
CA MET A 17 -0.67 -13.97 -3.56
C MET A 17 -0.16 -13.30 -2.28
N TRP A 18 -0.19 -11.98 -2.20
CA TRP A 18 0.40 -11.22 -1.08
C TRP A 18 -0.57 -10.26 -0.38
N GLY A 19 -1.83 -10.23 -0.81
CA GLY A 19 -2.84 -9.36 -0.23
C GLY A 19 -3.17 -9.77 1.21
N VAL A 20 -3.24 -8.76 2.08
CA VAL A 20 -3.65 -8.91 3.48
C VAL A 20 -4.91 -8.08 3.68
N PRO A 21 -5.97 -8.64 4.31
CA PRO A 21 -7.15 -7.87 4.68
C PRO A 21 -6.79 -6.69 5.59
N ALA A 22 -7.40 -5.54 5.34
CA ALA A 22 -7.21 -4.34 6.15
C ALA A 22 -8.49 -3.49 6.19
N SER A 23 -8.48 -2.51 7.09
CA SER A 23 -9.49 -1.45 7.16
C SER A 23 -8.79 -0.11 7.00
N TYR A 24 -9.25 0.72 6.07
CA TYR A 24 -8.75 2.08 5.87
C TYR A 24 -9.68 3.09 6.53
N ILE A 25 -9.11 3.94 7.38
CA ILE A 25 -9.82 5.03 8.07
C ILE A 25 -9.33 6.35 7.45
N PRO A 26 -10.19 7.08 6.73
CA PRO A 26 -9.86 8.41 6.21
C PRO A 26 -9.49 9.39 7.35
N PRO A 27 -8.64 10.38 7.08
CA PRO A 27 -8.26 11.36 8.10
C PRO A 27 -9.49 12.13 8.60
N GLY A 28 -9.69 12.14 9.93
CA GLY A 28 -10.83 12.81 10.56
C GLY A 28 -12.13 11.99 10.55
N GLU A 29 -12.12 10.76 10.04
CA GLU A 29 -13.24 9.83 10.10
C GLU A 29 -12.99 8.74 11.16
N GLU A 30 -14.08 8.12 11.62
CA GLU A 30 -14.03 6.99 12.56
C GLU A 30 -14.40 5.66 11.90
N ALA A 31 -15.11 5.69 10.77
CA ALA A 31 -15.55 4.51 10.06
C ALA A 31 -14.43 3.98 9.16
N GLY A 32 -14.17 2.67 9.29
CA GLY A 32 -13.21 1.96 8.46
C GLY A 32 -13.82 1.39 7.19
N ILE A 33 -13.12 1.52 6.07
CA ILE A 33 -13.46 0.94 4.77
C ILE A 33 -12.63 -0.33 4.57
N ALA A 34 -13.31 -1.47 4.42
CA ALA A 34 -12.65 -2.74 4.18
C ALA A 34 -11.89 -2.72 2.84
N CYS A 35 -10.64 -3.18 2.85
CA CYS A 35 -9.78 -3.23 1.68
C CYS A 35 -8.75 -4.36 1.79
N THR A 36 -8.01 -4.59 0.71
CA THR A 36 -6.86 -5.51 0.71
C THR A 36 -5.60 -4.70 0.45
N VAL A 37 -4.54 -4.93 1.23
CA VAL A 37 -3.27 -4.21 1.08
C VAL A 37 -2.11 -5.16 0.83
N ILE A 38 -1.08 -4.68 0.12
CA ILE A 38 0.22 -5.34 0.04
C ILE A 38 1.23 -4.42 0.71
N VAL A 39 1.89 -4.89 1.76
CA VAL A 39 2.96 -4.15 2.43
C VAL A 39 4.30 -4.59 1.86
N THR A 40 5.02 -3.65 1.25
CA THR A 40 6.39 -3.86 0.76
C THR A 40 7.36 -3.21 1.74
N ARG A 41 8.23 -4.02 2.33
CA ARG A 41 9.30 -3.57 3.22
C ARG A 41 10.61 -3.51 2.45
N PRO A 42 11.43 -2.47 2.62
CA PRO A 42 12.75 -2.43 1.99
C PRO A 42 13.66 -3.47 2.65
N ASP A 43 14.28 -4.31 1.83
CA ASP A 43 15.27 -5.30 2.28
C ASP A 43 16.70 -4.71 2.37
N ALA A 44 16.90 -3.44 1.97
CA ALA A 44 18.21 -2.82 1.90
C ALA A 44 18.62 -2.14 3.22
N MET A 45 19.65 -2.69 3.87
CA MET A 45 20.43 -1.99 4.90
C MET A 45 21.66 -1.36 4.26
N ALA A 46 21.91 -0.06 4.51
CA ALA A 46 23.21 0.54 4.21
C ALA A 46 23.95 0.83 5.51
N GLY A 47 25.19 0.36 5.60
CA GLY A 47 26.10 0.71 6.69
C GLY A 47 26.77 2.05 6.39
N PHE A 48 26.66 3.00 7.32
CA PHE A 48 27.45 4.23 7.35
C PHE A 48 28.26 4.24 8.66
N GLY A 49 29.55 3.89 8.60
CA GLY A 49 30.42 3.81 9.79
C GLY A 49 29.91 2.77 10.81
N ASP A 50 29.90 3.11 12.10
CA ASP A 50 29.31 2.29 13.19
C ASP A 50 27.77 2.28 13.20
N GLY A 51 27.11 2.95 12.25
CA GLY A 51 25.65 3.05 12.16
C GLY A 51 25.04 2.18 11.07
N ARG A 52 23.95 1.47 11.39
CA ARG A 52 23.05 0.86 10.39
C ARG A 52 21.95 1.85 10.04
N ALA A 53 21.92 2.33 8.80
CA ALA A 53 20.79 3.10 8.28
C ALA A 53 19.89 2.19 7.43
N VAL A 54 18.60 2.09 7.79
CA VAL A 54 17.61 1.49 6.90
C VAL A 54 17.36 2.49 5.78
N LEU A 55 17.90 2.23 4.59
CA LEU A 55 17.64 3.04 3.41
C LEU A 55 16.45 2.45 2.66
N GLY A 56 15.28 2.99 2.92
CA GLY A 56 14.07 2.66 2.17
C GLY A 56 12.82 3.08 2.93
N ARG A 57 11.83 3.59 2.19
CA ARG A 57 10.50 3.87 2.75
C ARG A 57 9.67 2.61 2.63
N ARG A 58 8.94 2.25 3.69
CA ARG A 58 7.92 1.20 3.59
C ARG A 58 6.79 1.72 2.71
N VAL A 59 6.33 0.86 1.82
CA VAL A 59 5.30 1.19 0.85
C VAL A 59 4.13 0.26 1.06
N LEU A 60 2.93 0.82 1.13
CA LEU A 60 1.69 0.08 1.17
C LEU A 60 0.97 0.29 -0.17
N LYS A 61 0.56 -0.80 -0.80
CA LYS A 61 -0.23 -0.77 -2.04
C LYS A 61 -1.67 -1.15 -1.75
N VAL A 62 -2.62 -0.40 -2.33
CA VAL A 62 -4.05 -0.67 -2.24
C VAL A 62 -4.75 -0.37 -3.56
N ARG A 63 -5.84 -1.06 -3.87
CA ARG A 63 -6.55 -0.86 -5.14
C ARG A 63 -7.34 0.44 -5.13
N ALA A 64 -7.28 1.18 -6.23
CA ALA A 64 -8.06 2.40 -6.44
C ALA A 64 -9.58 2.16 -6.45
N SER A 65 -10.01 0.92 -6.73
CA SER A 65 -11.42 0.53 -6.69
C SER A 65 -11.94 0.26 -5.28
N GLU A 66 -11.05 0.04 -4.30
CA GLU A 66 -11.43 -0.24 -2.91
C GLU A 66 -11.48 1.06 -2.10
N VAL A 67 -10.44 1.89 -2.20
CA VAL A 67 -10.31 3.11 -1.41
C VAL A 67 -9.57 4.23 -2.18
N THR A 68 -9.80 5.46 -1.74
CA THR A 68 -9.00 6.63 -2.14
C THR A 68 -8.25 7.14 -0.91
N PRO A 69 -7.00 6.67 -0.69
CA PRO A 69 -6.25 7.06 0.48
C PRO A 69 -5.78 8.52 0.38
N ALA A 70 -5.67 9.15 1.53
CA ALA A 70 -5.13 10.49 1.72
C ALA A 70 -4.01 10.47 2.77
N GLU A 71 -3.16 11.49 2.72
CA GLU A 71 -2.19 11.77 3.79
C GLU A 71 -2.88 11.90 5.15
N GLY A 72 -2.28 11.32 6.19
CA GLY A 72 -2.88 11.25 7.52
C GLY A 72 -3.94 10.16 7.71
N GLY A 73 -4.39 9.51 6.63
CA GLY A 73 -5.26 8.33 6.73
C GLY A 73 -4.55 7.12 7.32
N THR A 74 -5.31 6.21 7.93
CA THR A 74 -4.76 5.07 8.68
C THR A 74 -5.23 3.75 8.10
N PHE A 75 -4.31 2.79 7.94
CA PHE A 75 -4.62 1.41 7.62
C PHE A 75 -4.45 0.54 8.86
N VAL A 76 -5.51 -0.16 9.25
CA VAL A 76 -5.50 -1.20 10.28
C VAL A 76 -5.43 -2.55 9.58
N ILE A 77 -4.25 -3.17 9.60
CA ILE A 77 -3.98 -4.41 8.86
C ILE A 77 -4.32 -5.59 9.77
N SER A 78 -4.95 -6.64 9.23
CA SER A 78 -5.41 -7.79 10.01
C SER A 78 -4.28 -8.57 10.73
N THR A 79 -3.02 -8.36 10.34
CA THR A 79 -1.83 -8.88 11.03
C THR A 79 -1.54 -8.17 12.35
N GLY A 80 -2.30 -7.13 12.72
CA GLY A 80 -2.13 -6.35 13.94
C GLY A 80 -1.28 -5.08 13.75
N GLU A 81 -0.74 -4.85 12.56
CA GLU A 81 0.01 -3.64 12.23
C GLU A 81 -0.95 -2.49 11.89
N THR A 82 -0.76 -1.32 12.49
CA THR A 82 -1.49 -0.10 12.14
C THR A 82 -0.51 0.93 11.59
N VAL A 83 -0.77 1.46 10.39
CA VAL A 83 0.13 2.39 9.72
C VAL A 83 -0.60 3.63 9.23
N THR A 84 0.04 4.79 9.35
CA THR A 84 -0.49 6.07 8.88
C THR A 84 0.22 6.48 7.60
N VAL A 85 -0.54 6.95 6.62
CA VAL A 85 -0.02 7.47 5.35
C VAL A 85 0.75 8.78 5.62
N ARG A 86 2.05 8.79 5.32
CA ARG A 86 2.97 9.90 5.65
C ARG A 86 2.98 11.04 4.63
N ALA A 87 2.57 10.77 3.40
CA ALA A 87 2.59 11.72 2.30
C ALA A 87 1.44 11.42 1.34
N ALA A 88 1.07 12.41 0.52
CA ALA A 88 0.09 12.24 -0.55
C ALA A 88 0.32 10.94 -1.37
N PRO A 89 -0.66 10.00 -1.38
CA PRO A 89 -0.56 8.77 -2.17
C PRO A 89 -0.40 9.02 -3.65
N ARG A 90 0.31 8.11 -4.32
CA ARG A 90 0.61 8.22 -5.76
C ARG A 90 0.08 7.02 -6.51
N ARG A 91 -0.22 7.19 -7.80
CA ARG A 91 -0.53 6.09 -8.71
C ARG A 91 0.60 5.99 -9.72
N GLU A 92 1.52 5.07 -9.46
CA GLU A 92 2.75 4.93 -10.24
C GLU A 92 2.60 3.89 -11.36
N ASP A 93 1.58 3.04 -11.29
CA ASP A 93 1.29 2.08 -12.35
C ASP A 93 0.66 2.79 -13.58
N PRO A 94 1.00 2.39 -14.81
CA PRO A 94 0.48 3.02 -16.03
C PRO A 94 -1.06 3.01 -16.14
N LEU A 95 -1.73 2.03 -15.53
CA LEU A 95 -3.18 1.91 -15.53
C LEU A 95 -3.84 2.72 -14.42
N ARG A 96 -3.05 3.31 -13.52
CA ARG A 96 -3.50 4.07 -12.35
C ARG A 96 -4.53 3.31 -11.52
N GLN A 97 -4.36 1.99 -11.42
CA GLN A 97 -5.26 1.10 -10.69
C GLN A 97 -4.84 0.90 -9.24
N ILE A 98 -3.58 1.17 -8.91
CA ILE A 98 -3.02 0.94 -7.59
C ILE A 98 -2.54 2.26 -6.99
N TRP A 99 -2.94 2.50 -5.74
CA TRP A 99 -2.35 3.54 -4.91
C TRP A 99 -1.10 2.99 -4.23
N THR A 100 -0.03 3.76 -4.30
CA THR A 100 1.21 3.63 -3.55
C THR A 100 1.16 4.64 -2.39
N CYS A 101 1.18 4.14 -1.16
CA CYS A 101 1.19 4.93 0.07
C CYS A 101 2.55 4.78 0.77
N GLU A 102 3.16 5.90 1.15
CA GLU A 102 4.34 5.86 2.01
C GLU A 102 3.92 5.72 3.47
N VAL A 103 4.48 4.73 4.18
CA VAL A 103 4.13 4.41 5.55
C VAL A 103 5.40 4.24 6.42
N PRO A 104 5.28 4.34 7.76
CA PRO A 104 6.38 4.10 8.69
C PRO A 104 7.10 2.77 8.52
#